data_AF-A0A151UFA9-F1
#
_entry.id   AF-A0A151UFA9-F1
#
_cell.length_a   1.000
_cell.length_b   1.000
_cell.length_c   1.000
_cell.angle_alpha   90.00
_cell.angle_beta   90.00
_cell.angle_gamma   90.00
#
_symmetry.space_group_name_H-M   'P 1'
#
loop_
_entity.id
_entity.type
_entity.pdbx_description
1 polymer ?
#
loop_
_entity_poly.entity_id
_entity_poly.type
_entity_poly.pdbx_seq_one_letter_code
_entity_poly.pdbx_strand_id
1 'polypeptide(L)'
;EIKQPAEKSSDLEDWWTNNSLLVSWIMNTIEPTLRSTISHMEVAQDLWTDIKELFSIANGPCIQQLKAELAECKQKGMTIVAYYGKLKKLWEELANHEQIPTCTCVASSNPYF
;
A
#
# COMPACT_ATOMS: atom_id res chain seq x y z
N GLU A 1 9.47 -6.10 -15.18
CA GLU A 1 9.06 -4.72 -15.52
C GLU A 1 9.36 -4.45 -16.98
N ILE A 2 8.47 -3.75 -17.68
CA ILE A 2 8.70 -3.32 -19.06
C ILE A 2 9.28 -1.91 -19.00
N LYS A 3 10.59 -1.80 -19.23
CA LYS A 3 11.28 -0.51 -19.23
C LYS A 3 10.92 0.28 -20.49
N GLN A 4 10.86 1.60 -20.36
CA GLN A 4 10.72 2.48 -21.50
C GLN A 4 11.86 2.21 -22.52
N PRO A 5 11.54 1.99 -23.81
CA PRO A 5 12.55 1.83 -24.86
C PRO A 5 13.41 3.08 -25.03
N ALA A 6 14.58 2.93 -25.64
CA ALA A 6 15.42 4.07 -26.01
C ALA A 6 14.69 5.00 -27.00
N GLU A 7 14.98 6.30 -26.96
CA GLU A 7 14.30 7.35 -27.75
C GLU A 7 14.28 7.10 -29.28
N LYS A 8 15.20 6.28 -29.80
CA LYS A 8 15.32 5.95 -31.23
C LYS A 8 14.80 4.57 -31.59
N SER A 9 14.16 3.88 -30.65
CA SER A 9 13.55 2.56 -30.90
C SER A 9 12.31 2.72 -31.77
N SER A 10 12.11 1.79 -32.71
CA SER A 10 10.85 1.65 -33.44
C SER A 10 9.66 1.41 -32.51
N ASP A 11 9.91 0.82 -31.35
CA ASP A 11 8.88 0.33 -30.43
C ASP A 11 8.41 1.43 -29.45
N LEU A 12 8.98 2.63 -29.52
CA LEU A 12 8.69 3.71 -28.57
C LEU A 12 7.24 4.20 -28.66
N GLU A 13 6.71 4.32 -29.88
CA GLU A 13 5.33 4.77 -30.12
C GLU A 13 4.31 3.74 -29.61
N ASP A 14 4.54 2.45 -29.91
CA ASP A 14 3.74 1.35 -29.40
C ASP A 14 3.77 1.29 -27.87
N TRP A 15 4.94 1.54 -27.27
CA TRP A 15 5.09 1.60 -25.82
C TRP A 15 4.26 2.72 -25.21
N TRP A 16 4.30 3.94 -25.77
CA TRP A 16 3.49 5.07 -25.29
C TRP A 16 1.99 4.82 -25.42
N THR A 17 1.56 4.18 -26.50
CA THR A 17 0.17 3.79 -26.72
C THR A 17 -0.30 2.82 -25.64
N ASN A 18 0.48 1.76 -25.40
CA ASN A 18 0.19 0.78 -24.36
C ASN A 18 0.23 1.40 -22.95
N ASN A 19 1.22 2.24 -22.67
CA ASN A 19 1.34 2.93 -21.39
C ASN A 19 0.12 3.83 -21.12
N SER A 20 -0.32 4.61 -22.10
CA SER A 20 -1.51 5.49 -21.97
C SER A 20 -2.79 4.69 -21.74
N LEU A 21 -2.93 3.53 -22.40
CA LEU A 21 -4.05 2.63 -22.19
C LEU A 21 -4.08 2.11 -20.75
N LEU A 22 -2.92 1.68 -20.23
CA LEU A 22 -2.79 1.20 -18.85
C LEU A 22 -3.10 2.28 -17.82
N VAL A 23 -2.58 3.51 -18.01
CA VAL A 23 -2.92 4.65 -17.15
C VAL A 23 -4.43 4.88 -17.12
N SER A 24 -5.08 4.90 -18.30
CA SER A 24 -6.52 5.07 -18.39
C SER A 24 -7.29 3.96 -17.67
N TRP A 25 -6.90 2.69 -17.84
CA TRP A 25 -7.53 1.58 -17.14
C TRP A 25 -7.39 1.69 -15.63
N ILE A 26 -6.19 1.98 -15.13
CA ILE A 26 -5.94 2.15 -13.70
C ILE A 26 -6.85 3.26 -13.15
N MET A 27 -6.82 4.46 -13.74
CA MET A 27 -7.63 5.61 -13.29
C MET A 27 -9.14 5.34 -13.36
N ASN A 28 -9.59 4.58 -14.35
CA ASN A 28 -11.00 4.22 -14.49
C ASN A 28 -11.47 3.15 -13.51
N THR A 29 -10.57 2.28 -13.03
CA THR A 29 -10.90 1.27 -12.00
C THR A 29 -10.94 1.83 -10.57
N ILE A 30 -10.34 2.99 -10.35
CA ILE A 30 -10.31 3.64 -9.03
C ILE A 30 -11.64 4.33 -8.75
N GLU A 31 -12.16 4.10 -7.54
CA GLU A 31 -13.36 4.74 -7.02
C GLU A 31 -13.23 6.28 -7.08
N PRO A 32 -14.23 7.02 -7.60
CA PRO A 32 -14.12 8.48 -7.78
C PRO A 32 -13.72 9.26 -6.53
N THR A 33 -14.13 8.78 -5.35
CA THR A 33 -13.82 9.37 -4.04
C THR A 33 -12.33 9.29 -3.67
N LEU A 34 -11.61 8.31 -4.21
CA LEU A 34 -10.17 8.10 -3.97
C LEU A 34 -9.29 8.76 -5.04
N ARG A 35 -9.85 9.20 -6.17
CA ARG A 35 -9.05 9.78 -7.27
C ARG A 35 -8.33 11.06 -6.87
N SER A 36 -8.89 11.83 -5.94
CA SER A 36 -8.25 13.07 -5.45
C SER A 36 -7.03 12.82 -4.56
N THR A 37 -6.84 11.59 -4.08
CA THR A 37 -5.70 11.23 -3.22
C THR A 37 -4.52 10.67 -4.00
N ILE A 38 -4.69 10.37 -5.29
CA ILE A 38 -3.67 9.75 -6.15
C ILE A 38 -3.07 10.82 -7.06
N SER A 39 -1.74 10.82 -7.16
CA SER A 39 -1.04 11.77 -8.01
C SER A 39 -1.29 11.47 -9.50
N HIS A 40 -1.43 12.51 -10.32
CA HIS A 40 -1.44 12.33 -11.76
C HIS A 40 -0.04 11.93 -12.23
N MET A 41 0.08 10.74 -12.83
CA MET A 41 1.34 10.20 -13.35
C MET A 41 1.15 9.77 -14.80
N GLU A 42 2.11 10.12 -15.66
CA GLU A 42 2.07 9.80 -17.09
C GLU A 42 2.49 8.37 -17.40
N VAL A 43 3.32 7.78 -16.54
CA VAL A 43 3.81 6.41 -16.68
C VAL A 43 2.98 5.50 -15.78
N ALA A 44 2.40 4.44 -16.35
CA ALA A 44 1.54 3.49 -15.65
C ALA A 44 2.27 2.78 -14.49
N GLN A 45 3.58 2.55 -14.64
CA GLN A 45 4.41 1.97 -13.60
C GLN A 45 4.52 2.89 -12.38
N ASP A 46 4.78 4.17 -12.61
CA ASP A 46 4.92 5.15 -11.53
C ASP A 46 3.58 5.36 -10.83
N LEU A 47 2.49 5.45 -11.61
CA LEU A 47 1.12 5.48 -11.09
C LEU A 47 0.82 4.27 -10.19
N TRP A 48 1.15 3.07 -10.65
CA TRP A 48 0.93 1.85 -9.88
C TRP A 48 1.78 1.81 -8.60
N THR A 49 2.99 2.35 -8.65
CA THR A 49 3.88 2.43 -7.49
C THR A 49 3.34 3.40 -6.45
N ASP A 50 2.89 4.60 -6.86
CA ASP A 50 2.24 5.59 -5.98
C ASP A 50 0.99 5.01 -5.29
N ILE A 51 0.12 4.36 -6.06
CA ILE A 51 -1.05 3.65 -5.51
C ILE A 51 -0.62 2.58 -4.51
N LYS A 52 0.38 1.77 -4.86
CA LYS A 52 0.87 0.71 -3.98
C LYS A 52 1.42 1.28 -2.68
N GLU A 53 2.14 2.40 -2.71
CA GLU A 53 2.67 3.05 -1.51
C GLU A 53 1.54 3.61 -0.64
N LEU A 54 0.60 4.36 -1.24
CA LEU A 54 -0.56 4.96 -0.56
C LEU A 54 -1.46 3.92 0.13
N PHE A 55 -1.66 2.77 -0.52
CA PHE A 55 -2.52 1.69 -0.02
C PHE A 55 -1.73 0.49 0.52
N SER A 56 -0.43 0.66 0.74
CA SER A 56 0.38 -0.42 1.30
C SER A 56 -0.09 -0.76 2.72
N ILE A 57 0.06 -2.03 3.08
CA ILE A 57 -0.31 -2.60 4.38
C ILE A 57 0.35 -1.86 5.56
N ALA A 58 1.46 -1.16 5.32
CA ALA A 58 2.20 -0.39 6.32
C ALA A 58 1.65 1.03 6.56
N ASN A 59 0.35 1.25 6.37
CA ASN A 59 -0.27 2.54 6.65
C ASN A 59 -0.28 2.81 8.16
N GLY A 60 0.64 3.64 8.64
CA GLY A 60 0.67 4.15 10.01
C GLY A 60 -0.71 4.58 10.54
N PRO A 61 -1.54 5.31 9.76
CA PRO A 61 -2.92 5.63 10.16
C PRO A 61 -3.82 4.41 10.39
N CYS A 62 -3.70 3.36 9.56
CA CYS A 62 -4.45 2.11 9.73
C CYS A 62 -4.05 1.39 11.02
N ILE A 63 -2.74 1.33 11.33
CA ILE A 63 -2.23 0.79 12.59
C ILE A 63 -2.78 1.58 13.79
N GLN A 64 -2.79 2.92 13.71
CA GLN A 64 -3.34 3.76 14.78
C GLN A 64 -4.84 3.56 14.96
N GLN A 65 -5.59 3.42 13.86
CA GLN A 65 -7.02 3.13 13.90
C GLN A 65 -7.29 1.77 14.57
N LEU A 66 -6.57 0.71 14.18
CA LEU A 66 -6.67 -0.62 14.80
C LEU A 66 -6.32 -0.58 16.30
N LYS A 67 -5.27 0.18 16.69
CA LYS A 67 -4.91 0.38 18.11
C LYS A 67 -6.02 1.08 18.89
N ALA A 68 -6.64 2.11 18.31
CA ALA A 68 -7.76 2.82 18.92
C ALA A 68 -9.00 1.91 19.07
N GLU A 69 -9.33 1.14 18.04
CA GLU A 69 -10.44 0.17 18.09
C GLU A 69 -10.22 -0.93 19.12
N LEU A 70 -8.98 -1.42 19.25
CA LEU A 70 -8.60 -2.39 20.27
C LEU A 70 -8.77 -1.79 21.68
N ALA A 71 -8.30 -0.56 21.90
CA ALA A 71 -8.42 0.14 23.18
C ALA A 71 -9.88 0.38 23.60
N GLU A 72 -10.76 0.63 22.62
CA GLU A 72 -12.19 0.81 22.86
C GLU A 72 -13.03 -0.49 22.81
N CYS A 73 -12.39 -1.63 22.54
CA CYS A 73 -13.08 -2.92 22.48
C CYS A 73 -13.51 -3.37 23.88
N LYS A 74 -14.78 -3.13 24.20
CA LYS A 74 -15.44 -3.50 25.47
C LYS A 74 -16.56 -4.50 25.20
N GLN A 75 -16.84 -5.39 26.15
CA GLN A 75 -17.83 -6.47 26.00
C GLN A 75 -19.24 -5.96 25.65
N LYS A 76 -19.69 -4.83 26.21
CA LYS A 76 -20.96 -4.14 25.86
C LYS A 76 -22.17 -5.07 25.60
N GLY A 77 -22.43 -6.01 26.50
CA GLY A 77 -23.57 -6.94 26.41
C GLY A 77 -23.39 -8.11 25.43
N MET A 78 -22.25 -8.21 24.74
CA MET A 78 -21.88 -9.39 23.95
C MET A 78 -21.65 -10.60 24.85
N THR A 79 -21.88 -11.81 24.32
CA THR A 79 -21.41 -13.03 24.98
C THR A 79 -19.89 -13.03 25.05
N ILE A 80 -19.32 -13.76 26.01
CA ILE A 80 -17.86 -13.87 26.17
C ILE A 80 -17.20 -14.38 24.87
N VAL A 81 -17.82 -15.37 24.21
CA VAL A 81 -17.32 -15.94 22.95
C VAL A 81 -17.29 -14.89 21.83
N ALA A 82 -18.37 -14.11 21.69
CA ALA A 82 -18.43 -13.06 20.66
C ALA A 82 -17.43 -11.93 20.94
N TYR A 83 -17.29 -11.52 22.20
CA TYR A 83 -16.30 -10.52 22.61
C TYR A 83 -14.87 -10.99 22.34
N TYR A 84 -14.52 -12.20 22.76
CA TYR A 84 -13.20 -12.77 22.51
C TYR A 84 -12.90 -12.90 21.02
N GLY A 85 -13.87 -13.36 20.22
CA GLY A 85 -13.73 -13.45 18.76
C GLY A 85 -13.44 -12.07 18.13
N LYS A 86 -14.16 -11.03 18.55
CA LYS A 86 -13.90 -9.66 18.09
C LYS A 86 -12.51 -9.16 18.48
N LEU A 87 -12.12 -9.36 19.74
CA LEU A 87 -10.81 -8.94 20.23
C LEU A 87 -9.68 -9.66 19.48
N LYS A 88 -9.80 -10.98 19.29
CA LYS A 88 -8.84 -11.80 18.55
C LYS A 88 -8.70 -11.33 17.11
N LYS A 89 -9.82 -11.04 16.43
CA LYS A 89 -9.81 -10.53 15.06
C LYS A 89 -9.03 -9.20 14.95
N LEU A 90 -9.31 -8.22 15.81
CA LEU A 90 -8.59 -6.94 15.83
C LEU A 90 -7.09 -7.13 16.08
N TRP A 91 -6.74 -8.09 16.93
CA TRP A 91 -5.35 -8.40 17.26
C TRP A 91 -4.60 -9.07 16.09
N GLU A 92 -5.24 -9.99 15.38
CA GLU A 92 -4.71 -10.63 14.17
C GLU A 92 -4.56 -9.63 13.02
N GLU A 93 -5.53 -8.74 12.81
CA GLU A 93 -5.43 -7.65 11.83
C GLU A 93 -4.24 -6.74 12.16
N LEU A 94 -4.11 -6.28 13.40
CA LEU A 94 -2.97 -5.46 13.83
C LEU A 94 -1.63 -6.16 13.59
N ALA A 95 -1.52 -7.46 13.92
CA ALA A 95 -0.31 -8.24 13.71
C ALA A 95 0.07 -8.39 12.22
N ASN A 96 -0.91 -8.41 11.31
CA ASN A 96 -0.64 -8.42 9.86
C ASN A 96 -0.07 -7.09 9.37
N HIS A 97 -0.46 -5.97 10.00
CA HIS A 97 0.01 -4.62 9.65
C HIS A 97 1.35 -4.25 10.34
N GLU A 98 1.63 -4.83 11.51
CA GLU A 98 2.89 -4.62 12.25
C GLU A 98 4.05 -5.51 11.79
N GLN A 99 3.97 -6.14 10.61
CA GLN A 99 5.13 -6.83 10.01
C GLN A 99 6.29 -5.82 9.86
N ILE A 100 7.18 -5.82 10.86
CA ILE A 100 8.32 -4.92 10.97
C ILE A 100 9.12 -5.08 9.68
N PRO A 101 9.34 -4.01 8.90
CA PRO A 101 10.27 -4.09 7.78
C PRO A 101 11.62 -4.52 8.36
N THR A 102 12.05 -5.73 8.01
CA THR A 102 13.37 -6.22 8.43
C THR A 102 14.38 -5.31 7.74
N CYS A 103 14.99 -4.40 8.50
CA CYS A 103 15.98 -3.50 7.93
C CYS A 103 17.14 -4.34 7.41
N THR A 104 17.29 -4.42 6.09
CA THR A 104 18.49 -4.94 5.44
C THR A 104 19.60 -3.89 5.39
N CYS A 105 19.52 -2.87 6.25
CA CYS A 105 20.65 -1.99 6.47
C CYS A 105 21.80 -2.85 6.98
N VAL A 106 22.70 -3.21 6.08
CA VAL A 106 24.05 -3.65 6.42
C VAL A 106 24.60 -2.47 7.19
N ALA A 107 24.60 -2.58 8.52
CA ALA A 107 25.34 -1.66 9.35
C ALA A 107 26.75 -1.69 8.77
N SER A 108 27.14 -0.61 8.08
CA SER A 108 28.51 -0.38 7.72
C SER A 108 29.24 -0.25 9.04
N SER A 109 29.75 -1.39 9.51
CA SER A 109 30.69 -1.49 10.61
C SER A 109 31.90 -0.68 10.17
N ASN A 110 31.89 0.60 10.55
CA ASN A 110 33.02 1.48 10.44
C ASN A 110 34.11 0.91 11.36
N PRO A 111 35.26 0.44 10.85
CA PRO A 111 36.29 -0.19 11.68
C PRO A 111 37.15 0.82 12.46
N TYR A 112 36.68 2.07 12.64
CA TYR A 112 37.41 3.14 13.31
C TYR A 112 36.84 3.57 14.68
N PHE A 113 35.94 2.78 15.28
CA PHE A 113 35.61 2.85 16.71
C PHE A 113 35.40 1.47 17.31
#